data_AF-A0A966SUB4-F1
#
_entry.id   AF-A0A966SUB4-F1
#
_cell.length_a   1.000
_cell.length_b   1.000
_cell.length_c   1.000
_cell.angle_alpha   90.00
_cell.angle_beta   90.00
_cell.angle_gamma   90.00
#
_symmetry.space_group_name_H-M   'P 1'
#
loop_
_entity.id
_entity.type
_entity.pdbx_description
1 polymer ?
#
loop_
_entity_poly.entity_id
_entity_poly.type
_entity_poly.pdbx_seq_one_letter_code
_entity_poly.pdbx_strand_id
1 'polypeptide(L)'
;CSATGRVLLSARPIDEVKFLLNRMARPALTPRTRTGLRDILNEIEQARAYGYAICDEELELGVRSLAVPIRTGRGDVIAALSLSVSISRMSRQEVIDNLLTEMELAKRNFAALL
;
A
#
# COMPACT_ATOMS: atom_id res chain seq x y z
N CYS A 1 -5.31 -2.79 -6.34
CA CYS A 1 -4.58 -1.72 -7.04
C CYS A 1 -4.51 -0.42 -6.22
N SER A 2 -4.32 -0.48 -4.89
CA SER A 2 -4.09 0.72 -4.07
C SER A 2 -2.97 0.44 -3.07
N ALA A 3 -2.19 1.46 -2.71
CA ALA A 3 -1.13 1.32 -1.71
C ALA A 3 -1.70 0.93 -0.35
N THR A 4 -2.79 1.59 0.07
CA THR A 4 -3.52 1.30 1.31
C THR A 4 -3.99 -0.15 1.37
N GLY A 5 -4.60 -0.66 0.28
CA GLY A 5 -5.06 -2.04 0.23
C GLY A 5 -3.92 -3.06 0.35
N ARG A 6 -2.76 -2.78 -0.25
CA ARG A 6 -1.56 -3.62 -0.12
C ARG A 6 -1.06 -3.67 1.32
N VAL A 7 -1.00 -2.53 2.01
CA VAL A 7 -0.59 -2.46 3.43
C VAL A 7 -1.57 -3.21 4.33
N LEU A 8 -2.87 -3.06 4.13
CA LEU A 8 -3.87 -3.75 4.96
C LEU A 8 -3.86 -5.27 4.72
N LEU A 9 -3.71 -5.70 3.46
CA LEU A 9 -3.63 -7.13 3.13
C LEU A 9 -2.29 -7.75 3.55
N SER A 10 -1.20 -6.97 3.59
CA SER A 10 0.11 -7.49 4.01
C SER A 10 0.14 -7.87 5.50
N ALA A 11 -0.78 -7.35 6.29
CA ALA A 11 -0.95 -7.74 7.69
C ALA A 11 -1.70 -9.07 7.90
N ARG A 12 -2.31 -9.63 6.86
CA ARG A 12 -3.13 -10.85 6.95
C ARG A 12 -2.34 -12.11 6.57
N PRO A 13 -2.72 -13.29 7.08
CA PRO A 13 -2.21 -14.58 6.61
C PRO A 13 -2.38 -14.73 5.10
N ILE A 14 -1.38 -15.32 4.44
CA ILE A 14 -1.34 -15.40 2.97
C ILE A 14 -2.54 -16.17 2.39
N ASP A 15 -3.05 -17.19 3.09
CA ASP A 15 -4.18 -17.98 2.62
C ASP A 15 -5.50 -17.20 2.69
N GLU A 16 -5.66 -16.34 3.70
CA GLU A 16 -6.78 -15.41 3.78
C GLU A 16 -6.74 -14.38 2.65
N VAL A 17 -5.55 -13.83 2.37
CA VAL A 17 -5.35 -12.90 1.25
C VAL A 17 -5.68 -13.57 -0.09
N LYS A 18 -5.19 -14.79 -0.32
CA LYS A 18 -5.51 -15.58 -1.53
C LYS A 18 -7.00 -15.84 -1.64
N PHE A 19 -7.66 -16.21 -0.54
CA PHE A 19 -9.10 -16.44 -0.51
C PHE A 19 -9.89 -15.19 -0.91
N LEU A 20 -9.54 -14.03 -0.34
CA LEU A 20 -10.17 -12.74 -0.69
C LEU A 20 -9.93 -12.39 -2.17
N LEU A 21 -8.68 -12.46 -2.63
CA LEU A 21 -8.32 -12.08 -4.01
C LEU A 21 -9.00 -12.96 -5.07
N ASN A 22 -9.20 -14.24 -4.80
CA ASN A 22 -9.91 -15.15 -5.71
C ASN A 22 -11.41 -14.85 -5.83
N ARG A 23 -11.99 -14.14 -4.86
CA ARG A 23 -13.41 -13.78 -4.83
C ARG A 23 -13.70 -12.35 -5.29
N MET A 24 -12.67 -11.56 -5.56
CA MET A 24 -12.82 -10.18 -5.99
C MET A 24 -12.68 -10.04 -7.50
N ALA A 25 -13.53 -9.20 -8.08
CA ALA A 25 -13.29 -8.68 -9.41
C ALA A 25 -12.00 -7.85 -9.41
N ARG A 26 -11.18 -8.01 -10.45
CA ARG A 26 -9.91 -7.28 -10.61
C ARG A 26 -9.88 -6.61 -11.98
N PRO A 27 -10.75 -5.62 -12.22
CA PRO A 27 -10.77 -4.90 -13.49
C PRO A 27 -9.47 -4.15 -13.68
N ALA A 28 -9.00 -4.07 -14.92
CA ALA A 28 -7.93 -3.16 -15.29
C ALA A 28 -8.50 -1.75 -15.35
N LEU A 29 -8.13 -0.89 -14.39
CA LEU A 29 -8.59 0.51 -14.32
C LEU A 29 -7.71 1.41 -15.19
N THR A 30 -6.45 1.02 -15.37
CA THR A 30 -5.47 1.61 -16.26
C THR A 30 -4.64 0.50 -16.91
N PRO A 31 -3.85 0.80 -17.96
CA PRO A 31 -2.90 -0.17 -18.52
C PRO A 31 -1.82 -0.65 -17.53
N ARG A 32 -1.65 0.04 -16.39
CA ARG A 32 -0.70 -0.32 -15.33
C ARG A 32 -1.30 -1.19 -14.25
N THR A 33 -2.64 -1.30 -14.18
CA THR A 33 -3.32 -2.06 -13.13
C THR A 33 -2.91 -3.53 -13.18
N ARG A 34 -2.31 -4.02 -12.09
CA ARG A 34 -2.06 -5.46 -11.94
C ARG A 34 -3.38 -6.18 -11.70
N THR A 35 -3.72 -7.09 -12.61
CA THR A 35 -4.93 -7.93 -12.50
C THR A 35 -4.59 -9.39 -12.18
N GLY A 36 -3.37 -9.84 -12.47
CA GLY A 36 -2.89 -11.20 -12.19
C GLY A 36 -2.77 -11.51 -10.70
N LEU A 37 -3.13 -12.73 -10.28
CA LEU A 37 -3.12 -13.10 -8.84
C LEU A 37 -1.70 -13.09 -8.30
N ARG A 38 -0.77 -13.70 -9.05
CA ARG A 38 0.65 -13.74 -8.71
C ARG A 38 1.24 -12.33 -8.55
N ASP A 39 0.96 -11.42 -9.47
CA ASP A 39 1.50 -10.06 -9.42
C ASP A 39 0.96 -9.27 -8.23
N ILE A 40 -0.32 -9.42 -7.92
CA ILE A 40 -0.92 -8.75 -6.76
C ILE A 40 -0.34 -9.32 -5.46
N LEU A 41 -0.17 -10.64 -5.36
CA LEU A 41 0.43 -11.27 -4.18
C LEU A 41 1.88 -10.82 -3.97
N ASN A 42 2.67 -10.72 -5.05
CA ASN A 42 4.04 -10.21 -4.98
C ASN A 42 4.09 -8.79 -4.40
N GLU A 43 3.19 -7.89 -4.81
CA GLU A 43 3.16 -6.53 -4.27
C GLU A 43 2.73 -6.48 -2.79
N ILE A 44 1.85 -7.39 -2.37
CA ILE A 44 1.45 -7.52 -0.96
C ILE A 44 2.60 -8.06 -0.11
N GLU A 45 3.37 -9.03 -0.63
CA GLU A 45 4.57 -9.54 0.03
C GLU A 45 5.67 -8.50 0.13
N GLN A 46 5.90 -7.71 -0.93
CA GLN A 46 6.80 -6.55 -0.87
C GLN A 46 6.35 -5.56 0.19
N ALA A 47 5.05 -5.27 0.27
CA ALA A 47 4.51 -4.39 1.31
C ALA A 47 4.74 -4.92 2.72
N ARG A 48 4.69 -6.26 2.91
CA ARG A 48 5.02 -6.91 4.18
C ARG A 48 6.50 -6.75 4.52
N ALA A 49 7.38 -6.98 3.55
CA ALA A 49 8.83 -6.94 3.74
C ALA A 49 9.36 -5.52 3.99
N TYR A 50 8.85 -4.53 3.26
CA TYR A 50 9.32 -3.15 3.34
C TYR A 50 8.62 -2.33 4.43
N GLY A 51 7.44 -2.76 4.88
CA GLY A 51 6.65 -1.99 5.84
C GLY A 51 5.94 -0.78 5.22
N TYR A 52 5.91 -0.66 3.89
CA TYR A 52 5.14 0.33 3.15
C TYR A 52 4.75 -0.23 1.78
N ALA A 53 3.79 0.39 1.10
CA ALA A 53 3.44 0.04 -0.26
C ALA A 53 3.40 1.28 -1.16
N ILE A 54 3.80 1.10 -2.42
CA ILE A 54 3.57 2.09 -3.48
C ILE A 54 2.59 1.52 -4.49
N CYS A 55 1.66 2.35 -4.93
CA CYS A 55 0.82 2.09 -6.08
C CYS A 55 1.08 3.17 -7.12
N ASP A 56 1.47 2.74 -8.32
CA ASP A 56 2.01 3.60 -9.36
C ASP A 56 1.10 3.56 -10.58
N GLU A 57 0.23 4.55 -10.69
CA GLU A 57 -0.72 4.73 -11.79
C GLU A 57 -1.71 3.57 -12.02
N GLU A 58 -1.89 2.67 -11.05
CA GLU A 58 -2.78 1.50 -11.21
C GLU A 58 -4.25 1.80 -10.98
N LEU A 59 -4.55 2.88 -10.26
CA LEU A 59 -5.90 3.34 -10.00
C LEU A 59 -6.31 4.43 -10.99
N GLU A 60 -5.40 5.38 -11.23
CA GLU A 60 -5.58 6.53 -12.10
C GLU A 60 -4.22 6.90 -12.72
N LEU A 61 -4.19 7.17 -14.02
CA LEU A 61 -2.98 7.62 -14.71
C LEU A 61 -2.55 8.99 -14.17
N GLY A 62 -1.24 9.20 -14.04
CA GLY A 62 -0.72 10.43 -13.45
C GLY A 62 -0.70 10.48 -11.92
N VAL A 63 -1.25 9.47 -11.23
CA VAL A 63 -1.32 9.42 -9.76
C VAL A 63 -0.43 8.31 -9.19
N ARG A 64 0.36 8.65 -8.18
CA ARG A 64 1.12 7.69 -7.36
C ARG A 64 0.69 7.83 -5.91
N SER A 65 0.56 6.70 -5.21
CA SER A 65 0.29 6.70 -3.77
C SER A 65 1.33 5.89 -2.99
N LEU A 66 1.61 6.34 -1.77
CA LEU A 66 2.44 5.69 -0.78
C LEU A 66 1.57 5.43 0.45
N ALA A 67 1.73 4.27 1.09
CA ALA A 67 1.02 3.93 2.32
C ALA A 67 1.93 3.22 3.33
N VAL A 68 1.70 3.48 4.62
CA VAL A 68 2.39 2.86 5.76
C VAL A 68 1.37 2.30 6.77
N PRO A 69 1.67 1.19 7.48
CA PRO A 69 0.76 0.59 8.45
C PRO A 69 0.76 1.36 9.77
N ILE A 70 -0.43 1.57 10.34
CA ILE A 70 -0.62 1.99 11.74
C ILE A 70 -0.81 0.74 12.58
N ARG A 71 0.02 0.57 13.60
CA ARG A 71 0.05 -0.60 14.46
C ARG A 71 -0.36 -0.26 15.89
N THR A 72 -1.01 -1.20 16.57
CA THR A 72 -1.20 -1.14 18.03
C THR A 72 0.13 -1.38 18.75
N GLY A 73 0.17 -1.13 20.06
CA GLY A 73 1.32 -1.49 20.90
C GLY A 73 1.67 -2.99 20.90
N ARG A 74 0.75 -3.87 20.48
CA ARG A 74 0.97 -5.33 20.31
C ARG A 74 1.52 -5.70 18.93
N GLY A 75 1.61 -4.73 18.01
CA GLY A 75 2.13 -4.92 16.66
C GLY A 75 1.06 -5.18 15.59
N ASP A 76 -0.22 -5.28 15.97
CA ASP A 76 -1.33 -5.54 15.04
C ASP A 76 -1.57 -4.34 14.13
N VAL A 77 -1.64 -4.56 12.81
CA VAL A 77 -1.99 -3.49 11.86
C VAL A 77 -3.51 -3.28 11.90
N ILE A 78 -3.94 -2.10 12.32
CA ILE A 78 -5.37 -1.75 12.46
C ILE A 78 -5.84 -0.71 11.45
N ALA A 79 -4.90 0.02 10.85
CA ALA A 79 -5.17 0.99 9.80
C ALA A 79 -3.93 1.18 8.91
N ALA A 80 -4.09 1.96 7.84
CA ALA A 80 -3.00 2.39 6.99
C ALA A 80 -3.11 3.89 6.74
N LEU A 81 -2.00 4.62 6.90
CA LEU A 81 -1.88 6.02 6.52
C LEU A 81 -1.39 6.08 5.08
N SER A 82 -2.09 6.80 4.21
CA SER A 82 -1.73 6.93 2.80
C SER A 82 -1.76 8.37 2.32
N LEU A 83 -0.86 8.68 1.38
CA LEU A 83 -0.89 9.93 0.62
C LEU A 83 -0.80 9.64 -0.87
N SER A 84 -1.32 10.57 -1.68
CA SER A 84 -1.25 10.52 -3.13
C SER A 84 -0.58 11.78 -3.67
N VAL A 85 0.23 11.61 -4.72
CA VAL A 85 0.93 12.69 -5.41
C VAL A 85 0.78 12.54 -6.92
N SER A 86 0.92 13.66 -7.63
CA SER A 86 1.05 13.64 -9.08
C SER A 86 2.44 13.14 -9.50
N ILE A 87 2.51 12.26 -10.50
CA ILE A 87 3.78 11.81 -11.07
C ILE A 87 4.58 12.95 -11.71
N SER A 88 3.90 14.04 -12.11
CA SER A 88 4.55 15.23 -12.67
C SER A 88 5.32 16.05 -11.64
N ARG A 89 5.06 15.82 -10.34
CA ARG A 89 5.71 16.54 -9.24
C ARG A 89 6.85 15.75 -8.61
N MET A 90 6.69 14.43 -8.48
CA MET A 90 7.66 13.57 -7.82
C MET A 90 7.77 12.23 -8.53
N SER A 91 9.00 11.82 -8.82
CA SER A 91 9.33 10.47 -9.26
C SER A 91 9.04 9.44 -8.16
N ARG A 92 9.08 8.15 -8.52
CA ARG A 92 8.85 7.07 -7.55
C ARG A 92 9.89 7.10 -6.43
N GLN A 93 11.14 7.35 -6.80
CA GLN A 93 12.25 7.39 -5.85
C GLN A 93 12.14 8.59 -4.92
N GLU A 94 11.83 9.78 -5.44
CA GLU A 94 11.61 10.97 -4.62
C GLU A 94 10.43 10.83 -3.64
N VAL A 95 9.37 10.11 -4.02
CA VAL A 95 8.28 9.78 -3.07
C VAL A 95 8.79 8.96 -1.90
N ILE A 96 9.64 7.95 -2.15
CA ILE A 96 10.21 7.12 -1.10
C ILE A 96 11.14 7.98 -0.23
N ASP A 97 12.13 8.60 -0.86
CA ASP A 97 13.23 9.27 -0.15
C ASP A 97 12.74 10.46 0.67
N ASN A 98 11.75 11.21 0.15
CA ASN A 98 11.31 12.45 0.78
C ASN A 98 10.07 12.29 1.65
N LEU A 99 9.18 11.31 1.37
CA LEU A 99 7.88 11.22 2.07
C LEU A 99 7.78 10.04 3.03
N LEU A 100 8.54 8.96 2.83
CA LEU A 100 8.41 7.77 3.68
C LEU A 100 8.75 8.10 5.15
N THR A 101 9.85 8.80 5.38
CA THR A 101 10.27 9.21 6.73
C THR A 101 9.21 10.07 7.42
N GLU A 102 8.63 11.03 6.70
CA GLU A 102 7.58 11.90 7.23
C GLU A 102 6.30 11.12 7.56
N MET A 103 5.91 10.17 6.71
CA MET A 103 4.78 9.28 6.99
C MET A 103 5.02 8.37 8.20
N GLU A 104 6.25 7.87 8.35
CA GLU A 104 6.68 7.05 9.49
C GLU A 104 6.68 7.84 10.81
N LEU A 105 6.94 9.15 10.77
CA LEU A 105 6.78 10.03 11.92
C LEU A 105 5.30 10.32 12.19
N ALA A 106 4.55 10.71 11.17
CA ALA A 106 3.13 11.06 11.29
C ALA A 106 2.30 9.90 11.86
N LYS A 107 2.55 8.67 11.43
CA LYS A 107 1.78 7.50 11.91
C LYS A 107 1.96 7.24 13.41
N ARG A 108 3.07 7.66 14.03
CA ARG A 108 3.29 7.51 15.48
C ARG A 108 2.28 8.29 16.31
N ASN A 109 1.87 9.46 15.82
CA ASN A 109 0.86 10.27 16.49
C ASN A 109 -0.51 9.59 16.48
N PHE A 110 -0.84 8.85 15.41
CA PHE A 110 -2.07 8.06 15.36
C PHE A 110 -1.97 6.79 16.21
N ALA A 111 -0.82 6.11 16.20
CA ALA A 111 -0.60 4.93 17.03
C ALA A 111 -0.67 5.24 18.54
N ALA A 112 -0.29 6.45 18.96
CA ALA A 112 -0.39 6.87 20.36
C ALA A 112 -1.83 7.11 20.87
N LEU A 113 -2.81 7.17 19.95
CA LEU A 113 -4.24 7.39 20.27
C LEU A 113 -5.03 6.07 20.39
N LEU A 114 -4.39 4.92 20.17
CA LEU A 114 -5.00 3.59 19.99
C LEU A 114 -4.37 2.56 20.92
#